data_AF-A0A6I1NTQ8-F1
#
_entry.id   AF-A0A6I1NTQ8-F1
#
_cell.length_a   1.000
_cell.length_b   1.000
_cell.length_c   1.000
_cell.angle_alpha   90.00
_cell.angle_beta   90.00
_cell.angle_gamma   90.00
#
_symmetry.space_group_name_H-M   'P 1'
#
loop_
_entity.id
_entity.type
_entity.pdbx_description
1 polymer ?
#
loop_
_entity_poly.entity_id
_entity_poly.type
_entity_poly.pdbx_seq_one_letter_code
_entity_poly.pdbx_strand_id
1 'polypeptide(L)' 'LVFAFADAIQIRLEGVALPGIGQIPSQAIAVIPYVLTVLLLAGFVGRAVAPKAIGIPFVKSR' A
#
# COMPACT_ATOMS: atom_id res chain seq x y z
N LEU A 1 10.01 3.44 9.92
CA LEU A 1 9.04 3.72 11.01
C LEU A 1 7.65 4.16 10.52
N VAL A 2 7.34 4.08 9.22
CA VAL A 2 6.03 4.52 8.68
C VAL A 2 4.86 3.65 9.16
N PHE A 3 5.06 2.34 9.25
CA PHE A 3 4.02 1.41 9.72
C PHE A 3 3.62 1.68 11.19
N ALA A 4 4.58 1.76 12.10
CA ALA A 4 4.32 2.06 13.51
C ALA A 4 3.68 3.44 13.74
N PHE A 5 3.99 4.42 12.88
CA PHE A 5 3.34 5.73 12.91
C PHE A 5 1.86 5.65 12.49
N ALA A 6 1.55 4.92 11.41
CA ALA A 6 0.19 4.70 10.97
C ALA A 6 -0.63 3.92 12.02
N ASP A 7 -0.02 2.94 12.66
CA ASP A 7 -0.62 2.14 13.75
C ASP A 7 -0.97 3.02 14.98
N ALA A 8 -0.06 3.91 15.38
CA ALA A 8 -0.32 4.87 16.45
C ALA A 8 -1.47 5.83 16.13
N ILE A 9 -1.62 6.24 14.86
CA ILE A 9 -2.76 7.06 14.41
C ILE A 9 -4.07 6.26 14.46
N GLN A 10 -4.05 5.01 14.02
CA GLN A 10 -5.21 4.13 14.06
C GLN A 10 -5.74 3.97 15.49
N ILE A 11 -4.87 3.65 16.46
CA ILE A 11 -5.23 3.53 17.87
C ILE A 11 -5.84 4.83 18.41
N ARG A 12 -5.36 5.99 17.94
CA ARG A 12 -5.86 7.30 18.38
C ARG A 12 -7.25 7.63 17.82
N LEU A 13 -7.58 7.11 16.65
CA LEU A 13 -8.82 7.36 15.94
C LEU A 13 -9.91 6.33 16.26
N GLU A 14 -9.54 5.17 16.83
CA GLU A 14 -10.50 4.17 17.28
C GLU A 14 -11.50 4.74 18.30
N GLY A 15 -12.80 4.60 17.99
CA GLY A 15 -13.88 5.09 18.84
C GLY A 15 -14.07 6.61 18.86
N VAL A 16 -13.27 7.38 18.11
CA VAL A 16 -13.48 8.82 17.97
C VAL A 16 -14.65 9.07 17.02
N ALA A 17 -15.71 9.70 17.53
CA ALA A 17 -16.81 10.17 16.71
C ALA A 17 -16.34 11.40 15.92
N LEU A 18 -16.31 11.31 14.59
CA LEU A 18 -15.99 12.45 13.75
C LEU A 18 -17.22 13.35 13.60
N PRO A 19 -17.05 14.68 13.72
CA PRO A 19 -18.15 15.61 13.47
C PRO A 19 -18.64 15.48 12.02
N GLY A 20 -19.94 15.26 11.84
CA GLY A 20 -20.60 15.12 10.54
C GLY A 20 -20.63 13.71 9.94
N ILE A 21 -19.84 12.76 10.46
CA ILE A 21 -19.75 11.37 9.92
C ILE A 21 -20.18 10.33 10.97
N GLY A 22 -20.10 10.65 12.26
CA GLY A 22 -20.40 9.72 13.35
C GLY A 22 -19.20 8.85 13.71
N GLN A 23 -19.45 7.72 14.38
CA GLN A 23 -18.39 6.76 14.71
C GLN A 23 -17.98 5.99 13.45
N ILE A 24 -16.70 6.07 13.10
CA ILE A 24 -16.15 5.25 12.03
C ILE A 24 -16.07 3.80 12.52
N PRO A 25 -16.53 2.81 11.73
CA PRO A 25 -16.37 1.40 12.07
C PRO A 25 -14.88 1.05 12.20
N SER A 26 -14.52 0.37 13.29
CA SER A 26 -13.13 0.02 13.60
C SER A 26 -12.44 -0.75 12.46
N GLN A 27 -13.21 -1.55 11.71
CA GLN A 27 -12.72 -2.27 10.54
C GLN A 27 -12.21 -1.35 9.42
N ALA A 28 -12.80 -0.17 9.25
CA ALA A 28 -12.35 0.80 8.25
C ALA A 28 -11.05 1.49 8.67
N ILE A 29 -10.85 1.69 9.97
CA ILE A 29 -9.60 2.27 10.51
C ILE A 29 -8.48 1.22 10.44
N ALA A 30 -8.80 -0.04 10.76
CA ALA A 30 -7.86 -1.16 10.78
C ALA A 30 -7.17 -1.45 9.44
N VAL A 31 -7.78 -1.05 8.31
CA VAL A 31 -7.19 -1.28 6.98
C VAL A 31 -6.21 -0.20 6.52
N ILE A 32 -6.17 0.96 7.20
CA ILE A 32 -5.33 2.10 6.83
C ILE A 32 -3.84 1.72 6.68
N PRO A 33 -3.22 0.96 7.60
CA PRO A 33 -1.81 0.61 7.47
C PRO A 33 -1.52 -0.19 6.20
N TYR A 34 -2.40 -1.09 5.80
CA TYR A 34 -2.23 -1.94 4.62
C TYR A 34 -2.49 -1.16 3.32
N VAL A 35 -3.49 -0.28 3.31
CA VAL A 35 -3.73 0.59 2.14
C VAL A 35 -2.53 1.50 1.91
N LEU A 36 -1.97 2.05 2.99
CA LEU A 36 -0.77 2.88 2.92
C LEU A 36 0.43 2.11 2.33
N THR A 37 0.66 0.85 2.73
CA THR A 37 1.76 0.04 2.17
C THR A 37 1.54 -0.27 0.69
N VAL A 38 0.32 -0.59 0.28
CA VAL A 38 -0.01 -0.79 -1.13
C VAL A 38 0.24 0.49 -1.93
N LEU A 39 -0.18 1.66 -1.43
CA LEU A 39 0.07 2.94 -2.09
C LEU A 39 1.56 3.28 -2.16
N LEU A 40 2.31 2.99 -1.10
CA LEU A 40 3.77 3.13 -1.11
C LEU A 40 4.41 2.20 -2.15
N LEU A 41 4.03 0.92 -2.19
CA LEU A 41 4.55 0.00 -3.18
C LEU A 41 4.20 0.46 -4.60
N ALA A 42 2.93 0.79 -4.85
CA ALA A 42 2.48 1.28 -6.17
C ALA A 42 3.18 2.59 -6.58
N GLY A 43 3.43 3.49 -5.63
CA GLY A 43 4.08 4.77 -5.88
C GLY A 43 5.60 4.68 -6.05
N PHE A 44 6.29 3.80 -5.30
CA PHE A 44 7.75 3.72 -5.27
C PHE A 44 8.34 2.60 -6.14
N VAL A 45 7.62 1.50 -6.39
CA VAL A 45 8.15 0.37 -7.20
C VAL A 45 8.25 0.72 -8.70
N GLY A 46 7.66 1.84 -9.13
CA GLY A 46 7.79 2.35 -10.49
C GLY A 46 7.04 1.51 -11.53
N ARG A 47 7.18 1.87 -12.81
CA ARG A 47 6.52 1.15 -13.91
C ARG A 47 7.20 -0.20 -14.14
N ALA A 48 6.40 -1.25 -14.32
CA ALA A 48 6.91 -2.55 -14.77
C ALA A 48 7.65 -2.37 -16.11
N VAL A 49 8.96 -2.66 -16.13
CA VAL A 49 9.77 -2.64 -17.35
C VAL A 49 9.77 -4.03 -17.93
N ALA A 50 9.23 -4.17 -19.13
CA ALA A 50 9.25 -5.42 -19.87
C ALA A 50 10.70 -5.84 -20.18
N PRO A 51 11.07 -7.13 -20.01
CA PRO A 51 12.39 -7.62 -20.39
C PRO A 51 12.74 -7.32 -21.85
N LYS A 52 13.96 -6.85 -22.11
CA LYS A 52 14.44 -6.51 -23.48
C LYS A 52 14.42 -7.70 -24.44
N ALA A 53 14.49 -8.93 -23.91
CA ALA A 53 14.48 -10.17 -24.69
C ALA A 53 13.07 -10.69 -24.97
N ILE A 54 12.01 -9.99 -24.56
CA ILE A 54 10.64 -10.36 -24.96
C ILE A 54 10.56 -10.41 -26.48
N GLY A 55 10.15 -11.56 -27.01
CA GLY A 55 10.00 -11.79 -28.45
C GLY A 55 11.31 -12.08 -29.20
N ILE A 56 12.47 -12.12 -28.54
CA ILE A 56 13.75 -12.45 -29.17
C ILE A 56 14.05 -13.94 -28.96
N PRO A 57 14.10 -14.77 -30.02
CA PRO A 57 14.48 -16.18 -29.89
C PRO A 57 15.91 -16.33 -29.36
N PHE A 58 16.09 -17.22 -28.38
CA PHE A 58 17.41 -17.53 -27.84
C PHE A 58 18.26 -18.29 -28.87
N VAL A 59 19.47 -17.79 -29.14
CA VAL A 59 20.45 -18.45 -30.01
C VAL A 59 21.61 -18.94 -29.15
N LYS A 60 21.87 -20.25 -29.17
CA LYS A 60 22.97 -20.87 -28.42
C LYS A 60 24.27 -20.76 -29.24
N SER A 61 25.30 -20.10 -28.70
CA SER A 61 26.65 -20.13 -29.27
C SER A 61 27.29 -21.50 -29.05
N ARG A 62 27.89 -22.07 -30.10
CA ARG A 62 28.53 -23.38 -30.10
C ARG A 62 29.94 -23.33 -29.53
#